data_AF-A4L843-F1
#
_entry.id   AF-A4L843-F1
#
_cell.length_a   1.000
_cell.length_b   1.000
_cell.length_c   1.000
_cell.angle_alpha   90.00
_cell.angle_beta   90.00
_cell.angle_gamma   90.00
#
_symmetry.space_group_name_H-M   'P 1'
#
loop_
_entity.id
_entity.type
_entity.pdbx_description
1 polymer ?
#
loop_
_entity_poly.entity_id
_entity_poly.type
_entity_poly.pdbx_seq_one_letter_code
_entity_poly.pdbx_strand_id
1 'polypeptide(L)'
;MAVKAAVHVVQTHAGKVRGKRSVSVLGDKYVYAFQGIPYAKPPLGELRFRKPEPPENWTETVRCATQTPEQCMQFNVRSPRNLLWLPYDQGKCEDCLYLNVWAPELNPSAPLPVMVWIHGGGFTEGSATPEDYGPVLAAFGNVVVVSFNYRLGAFGFLCAESEQDGAPGNAGLHDQVLALKWIQLNIAAGGNPGEVTLFGWSAGAASTGFHLISPGSQTLFQRAIVQSTYKSWSLTRQRNWVEKIASSIKFAGNGGCSGAGRDLRANKSEDIVACQRTLNADLDVAVDAFFPGFGPGVFPPLTGQEMIPKEPSLAADLPGFTDKDVMIGQTAYEGSNLLYQTFRDQFEELPPRLILKNEPINFKGSLEKLIIFDAKKLQREYPGSSGSMDNRWKSLF
;
A
#
# COMPACT_ATOMS: atom_id res chain seq x y z
N MET A 1 8.65 -46.03 13.20
CA MET A 1 9.20 -45.07 12.23
C MET A 1 8.51 -43.74 12.44
N ALA A 2 9.23 -42.72 12.90
CA ALA A 2 8.68 -41.38 13.05
C ALA A 2 8.39 -40.82 11.66
N VAL A 3 7.14 -40.46 11.39
CA VAL A 3 6.76 -39.68 10.21
C VAL A 3 7.48 -38.35 10.35
N LYS A 4 8.55 -38.14 9.56
CA LYS A 4 9.14 -36.81 9.40
C LYS A 4 8.01 -35.91 8.89
N ALA A 5 7.49 -35.02 9.74
CA ALA A 5 6.58 -33.98 9.30
C ALA A 5 7.23 -33.28 8.10
N ALA A 6 6.55 -33.25 6.96
CA ALA A 6 7.04 -32.60 5.76
C ALA A 6 7.34 -31.13 6.10
N VAL A 7 8.61 -30.79 6.26
CA VAL A 7 9.01 -29.45 6.65
C VAL A 7 8.87 -28.57 5.41
N HIS A 8 7.90 -27.66 5.37
CA HIS A 8 7.66 -26.74 4.25
C HIS A 8 8.72 -25.63 4.24
N VAL A 9 9.95 -26.01 3.91
CA VAL A 9 11.12 -25.12 3.93
C VAL A 9 11.48 -24.71 2.52
N VAL A 10 11.65 -23.41 2.32
CA VAL A 10 12.08 -22.80 1.06
C VAL A 10 13.35 -22.00 1.31
N GLN A 11 14.28 -22.05 0.36
CA GLN A 11 15.48 -21.22 0.36
C GLN A 11 15.14 -19.83 -0.21
N THR A 12 15.40 -18.78 0.56
CA THR A 12 15.44 -17.39 0.08
C THR A 12 16.89 -16.94 -0.04
N HIS A 13 17.14 -15.78 -0.64
CA HIS A 13 18.46 -15.17 -0.73
C HIS A 13 19.09 -14.94 0.66
N ALA A 14 18.29 -14.50 1.63
CA ALA A 14 18.74 -14.24 3.01
C ALA A 14 18.86 -15.52 3.87
N GLY A 15 18.33 -16.66 3.40
CA GLY A 15 18.39 -17.94 4.09
C GLY A 15 17.07 -18.72 4.05
N LYS A 16 16.96 -19.81 4.83
CA LYS A 16 15.80 -20.71 4.77
C LYS A 16 14.62 -20.19 5.60
N VAL A 17 13.41 -20.30 5.06
CA VAL A 17 12.15 -20.00 5.75
C VAL A 17 11.25 -21.23 5.81
N ARG A 18 10.53 -21.42 6.92
CA ARG A 18 9.53 -22.49 7.11
C ARG A 18 8.13 -21.90 7.13
N GLY A 19 7.31 -22.30 6.16
CA GLY A 19 5.90 -21.97 6.11
C GLY A 19 5.00 -23.02 6.78
N LYS A 20 3.69 -22.89 6.56
CA LYS A 20 2.67 -23.84 6.98
C LYS A 20 1.73 -24.17 5.81
N ARG A 21 1.03 -25.30 5.92
CA ARG A 21 -0.14 -25.56 5.08
C ARG A 21 -1.33 -24.81 5.67
N SER A 22 -2.12 -24.14 4.84
CA SER A 22 -3.33 -23.43 5.23
C SER A 22 -4.48 -23.86 4.31
N VAL A 23 -5.68 -24.00 4.85
CA VAL A 23 -6.89 -24.32 4.08
C VAL A 23 -7.54 -23.00 3.69
N SER A 24 -8.01 -22.90 2.43
CA SER A 24 -8.78 -21.75 1.99
C SER A 24 -10.05 -21.60 2.84
N VAL A 25 -10.47 -20.35 3.09
CA VAL A 25 -11.74 -20.08 3.80
C VAL A 25 -12.97 -20.62 3.07
N LEU A 26 -12.87 -20.86 1.76
CA LEU A 26 -13.94 -21.46 0.95
C LEU A 26 -14.01 -22.98 1.07
N GLY A 27 -13.12 -23.61 1.85
CA GLY A 27 -13.02 -25.07 1.90
C GLY A 27 -12.34 -25.66 0.65
N ASP A 28 -12.18 -26.98 0.64
CA ASP A 28 -11.82 -27.82 -0.52
C ASP A 28 -10.40 -27.71 -1.12
N LYS A 29 -9.68 -26.63 -0.87
CA LYS A 29 -8.31 -26.45 -1.35
C LYS A 29 -7.36 -25.99 -0.25
N TYR A 30 -6.10 -26.40 -0.35
CA TYR A 30 -5.03 -25.96 0.53
C TYR A 30 -3.99 -25.16 -0.24
N VAL A 31 -3.25 -24.34 0.49
CA VAL A 31 -2.10 -23.58 0.00
C VAL A 31 -0.93 -23.72 0.97
N TYR A 32 0.27 -23.49 0.47
CA TYR A 32 1.44 -23.23 1.27
C TYR A 32 1.47 -21.74 1.61
N ALA A 33 1.51 -21.41 2.90
CA ALA A 33 1.52 -20.06 3.41
C ALA A 33 2.84 -19.79 4.14
N PHE A 34 3.55 -18.74 3.72
CA PHE A 34 4.72 -18.19 4.39
C PHE A 34 4.37 -16.78 4.82
N GLN A 35 4.21 -16.57 6.12
CA GLN A 35 3.71 -15.30 6.67
C GLN A 35 4.78 -14.69 7.58
N GLY A 36 4.98 -13.38 7.46
CA GLY A 36 5.96 -12.66 8.27
C GLY A 36 7.41 -12.88 7.82
N ILE A 37 7.67 -12.95 6.52
CA ILE A 37 9.05 -12.96 6.00
C ILE A 37 9.60 -11.53 5.99
N PRO A 38 10.75 -11.24 6.62
CA PRO A 38 11.34 -9.90 6.55
C PRO A 38 11.87 -9.65 5.14
N TYR A 39 11.51 -8.50 4.55
CA TYR A 39 12.06 -8.07 3.25
C TYR A 39 12.97 -6.85 3.36
N ALA A 40 13.13 -6.30 4.56
CA ALA A 40 13.99 -5.16 4.88
C ALA A 40 14.54 -5.27 6.30
N LYS A 41 15.55 -4.47 6.63
CA LYS A 41 15.92 -4.21 8.02
C LYS A 41 14.79 -3.47 8.76
N PRO A 42 14.60 -3.71 10.06
CA PRO A 42 13.66 -2.93 10.86
C PRO A 42 13.98 -1.43 10.76
N PRO A 43 13.03 -0.56 10.36
CA PRO A 43 13.28 0.87 10.14
C PRO A 43 13.27 1.66 11.46
N LEU A 44 14.07 1.21 12.43
CA LEU A 44 14.13 1.72 13.80
C LEU A 44 15.28 2.73 13.97
N GLY A 45 15.15 3.61 14.96
CA GLY A 45 16.21 4.54 15.35
C GLY A 45 16.68 5.41 14.18
N GLU A 46 17.95 5.29 13.80
CA GLU A 46 18.52 6.05 12.67
C GLU A 46 17.90 5.69 11.31
N LEU A 47 17.34 4.48 11.16
CA LEU A 47 16.66 4.06 9.93
C LEU A 47 15.23 4.61 9.83
N ARG A 48 14.70 5.19 10.91
CA ARG A 48 13.38 5.85 10.89
C ARG A 48 13.40 6.99 9.86
N PHE A 49 12.36 7.04 9.02
CA PHE A 49 12.17 7.98 7.88
C PHE A 49 13.11 7.79 6.67
N ARG A 50 14.19 7.01 6.80
CA ARG A 50 15.12 6.75 5.68
C ARG A 50 14.54 5.74 4.68
N LYS A 51 15.13 5.70 3.49
CA LYS A 51 14.91 4.60 2.52
C LYS A 51 15.21 3.25 3.22
N PRO A 52 14.42 2.20 2.97
CA PRO A 52 14.64 0.90 3.58
C PRO A 52 15.93 0.26 3.06
N GLU A 53 16.53 -0.58 3.90
CA GLU A 53 17.70 -1.36 3.56
C GLU A 53 17.35 -2.85 3.44
N PRO A 54 17.98 -3.62 2.53
CA PRO A 54 17.80 -5.06 2.45
C PRO A 54 18.06 -5.76 3.80
N PRO A 55 17.34 -6.87 4.09
CA PRO A 55 17.49 -7.58 5.35
C PRO A 55 18.86 -8.25 5.41
N GLU A 56 19.37 -8.46 6.62
CA GLU A 56 20.56 -9.28 6.83
C GLU A 56 20.25 -10.76 6.59
N ASN A 57 21.29 -11.54 6.28
CA ASN A 57 21.15 -12.98 6.21
C ASN A 57 20.74 -13.55 7.57
N TRP A 58 19.82 -14.49 7.58
CA TRP A 58 19.36 -15.15 8.81
C TRP A 58 20.55 -15.83 9.49
N THR A 59 20.70 -15.62 10.80
CA THR A 59 21.69 -16.37 11.59
C THR A 59 21.15 -17.76 11.95
N GLU A 60 19.83 -17.89 11.97
CA GLU A 60 19.12 -19.13 12.23
C GLU A 60 19.21 -20.07 11.02
N THR A 61 19.35 -21.37 11.29
CA THR A 61 19.35 -22.40 10.23
C THR A 61 18.07 -22.40 9.38
N VAL A 62 16.93 -22.12 10.02
CA VAL A 62 15.61 -21.98 9.39
C VAL A 62 14.75 -20.99 10.19
N ARG A 63 14.31 -19.90 9.57
CA ARG A 63 13.40 -18.91 10.17
C ARG A 63 11.95 -19.38 10.08
N CYS A 64 11.17 -19.19 11.13
CA CYS A 64 9.74 -19.53 11.14
C CYS A 64 8.93 -18.40 10.47
N ALA A 65 8.17 -18.72 9.43
CA ALA A 65 7.32 -17.80 8.68
C ALA A 65 5.86 -18.32 8.68
N THR A 66 5.27 -18.44 9.87
CA THR A 66 3.93 -19.04 10.06
C THR A 66 2.91 -18.11 10.71
N GLN A 67 3.32 -16.88 11.05
CA GLN A 67 2.50 -15.90 11.76
C GLN A 67 2.38 -14.63 10.92
N THR A 68 1.20 -14.01 10.98
CA THR A 68 0.97 -12.71 10.36
C THR A 68 1.89 -11.68 11.03
N PRO A 69 2.58 -10.82 10.26
CA PRO A 69 3.40 -9.77 10.84
C PRO A 69 2.55 -8.69 11.50
N GLU A 70 3.14 -7.97 12.45
CA GLU A 70 2.52 -6.78 13.06
C GLU A 70 2.25 -5.70 12.00
N GLN A 71 1.26 -4.86 12.26
CA GLN A 71 0.92 -3.73 11.39
C GLN A 71 1.96 -2.61 11.55
N CYS A 72 2.20 -1.85 10.49
CA CYS A 72 3.02 -0.64 10.61
C CYS A 72 2.33 0.40 11.51
N MET A 73 3.13 1.21 12.21
CA MET A 73 2.63 2.34 12.99
C MET A 73 1.66 3.21 12.17
N GLN A 74 0.43 3.33 12.65
CA GLN A 74 -0.68 3.97 11.95
C GLN A 74 -1.78 4.40 12.93
N PHE A 75 -2.73 5.22 12.46
CA PHE A 75 -3.86 5.66 13.28
C PHE A 75 -4.66 4.47 13.84
N ASN A 76 -5.18 4.61 15.07
CA ASN A 76 -6.06 3.59 15.68
C ASN A 76 -7.41 3.55 14.95
N VAL A 77 -7.72 2.36 14.40
CA VAL A 77 -8.97 2.09 13.66
C VAL A 77 -10.19 2.07 14.60
N ARG A 78 -10.01 2.10 15.93
CA ARG A 78 -11.10 2.17 16.93
C ARG A 78 -11.79 3.55 17.08
N SER A 79 -11.93 4.33 16.01
CA SER A 79 -12.84 5.49 16.02
C SER A 79 -14.17 5.08 15.37
N PRO A 80 -15.33 5.46 15.93
CA PRO A 80 -16.62 5.30 15.25
C PRO A 80 -16.72 6.06 13.91
N ARG A 81 -15.68 6.82 13.53
CA ARG A 81 -15.51 7.52 12.25
C ARG A 81 -14.70 6.75 11.20
N ASN A 82 -14.19 5.55 11.50
CA ASN A 82 -13.26 4.85 10.62
C ASN A 82 -13.94 3.90 9.63
N LEU A 83 -13.20 3.55 8.58
CA LEU A 83 -13.65 2.69 7.48
C LEU A 83 -14.06 1.31 8.02
N LEU A 84 -15.32 0.92 7.82
CA LEU A 84 -15.97 -0.30 8.33
C LEU A 84 -15.29 -1.63 7.92
N TRP A 85 -14.27 -1.59 7.09
CA TRP A 85 -13.62 -2.76 6.49
C TRP A 85 -12.15 -2.95 6.88
N LEU A 86 -11.48 -2.00 7.54
CA LEU A 86 -10.08 -2.20 7.92
C LEU A 86 -9.98 -3.23 9.06
N PRO A 87 -9.01 -4.18 9.00
CA PRO A 87 -8.93 -5.26 9.97
C PRO A 87 -8.79 -4.73 11.40
N TYR A 88 -9.30 -5.52 12.34
CA TYR A 88 -9.13 -5.31 13.77
C TYR A 88 -7.71 -4.87 14.11
N ASP A 89 -7.60 -3.87 14.99
CA ASP A 89 -6.36 -3.34 15.58
C ASP A 89 -5.49 -4.49 16.12
N GLN A 90 -4.65 -5.07 15.25
CA GLN A 90 -3.58 -6.00 15.60
C GLN A 90 -2.38 -5.16 16.05
N GLY A 91 -1.41 -5.76 16.74
CA GLY A 91 -0.29 -5.00 17.28
C GLY A 91 0.36 -4.12 16.22
N LYS A 92 0.75 -2.92 16.65
CA LYS A 92 1.40 -1.92 15.79
C LYS A 92 2.84 -1.78 16.20
N CYS A 93 3.71 -1.84 15.21
CA CYS A 93 5.14 -1.74 15.42
C CYS A 93 5.79 -0.96 14.27
N GLU A 94 6.94 -0.33 14.54
CA GLU A 94 7.79 0.20 13.48
C GLU A 94 8.59 -0.90 12.78
N ASP A 95 8.92 -1.98 13.50
CA ASP A 95 9.41 -3.21 12.89
C ASP A 95 8.24 -3.94 12.22
N CYS A 96 7.89 -3.49 11.01
CA CYS A 96 6.72 -3.93 10.27
C CYS A 96 7.01 -4.31 8.81
N LEU A 97 8.26 -4.22 8.33
CA LEU A 97 8.63 -4.46 6.92
C LEU A 97 8.74 -5.95 6.59
N TYR A 98 7.57 -6.59 6.61
CA TYR A 98 7.38 -8.01 6.37
C TYR A 98 6.41 -8.25 5.22
N LEU A 99 6.53 -9.41 4.60
CA LEU A 99 5.65 -9.89 3.54
C LEU A 99 5.11 -11.29 3.81
N ASN A 100 4.06 -11.62 3.08
CA ASN A 100 3.37 -12.90 3.09
C ASN A 100 3.32 -13.46 1.67
N VAL A 101 3.44 -14.79 1.55
CA VAL A 101 3.38 -15.52 0.29
C VAL A 101 2.43 -16.70 0.43
N TRP A 102 1.48 -16.83 -0.50
CA TRP A 102 0.63 -18.01 -0.67
C TRP A 102 0.89 -18.63 -2.03
N ALA A 103 1.14 -19.94 -2.04
CA ALA A 103 1.33 -20.70 -3.26
C ALA A 103 0.48 -21.98 -3.21
N PRO A 104 -0.23 -22.35 -4.30
CA PRO A 104 -0.97 -23.61 -4.36
C PRO A 104 -0.02 -24.82 -4.36
N GLU A 105 1.19 -24.66 -4.91
CA GLU A 105 2.20 -25.70 -5.02
C GLU A 105 3.61 -25.13 -4.76
N LEU A 106 4.52 -25.97 -4.23
CA LEU A 106 5.94 -25.65 -4.10
C LEU A 106 6.73 -26.39 -5.18
N ASN A 107 7.61 -25.67 -5.88
CA ASN A 107 8.38 -26.19 -7.02
C ASN A 107 7.50 -26.88 -8.08
N PRO A 108 6.46 -26.20 -8.60
CA PRO A 108 5.63 -26.74 -9.67
C PRO A 108 6.47 -27.04 -10.92
N SER A 109 6.00 -27.95 -11.78
CA SER A 109 6.68 -28.29 -13.03
C SER A 109 6.82 -27.09 -13.99
N ALA A 110 5.90 -26.13 -13.90
CA ALA A 110 5.95 -24.84 -14.55
C ALA A 110 5.77 -23.72 -13.51
N PRO A 111 6.64 -22.69 -13.49
CA PRO A 111 6.49 -21.54 -12.59
C PRO A 111 5.12 -20.85 -12.78
N LEU A 112 4.44 -20.52 -11.68
CA LEU A 112 3.11 -19.91 -11.72
C LEU A 112 3.16 -18.38 -11.83
N PRO A 113 2.16 -17.72 -12.45
CA PRO A 113 2.05 -16.26 -12.40
C PRO A 113 1.98 -15.73 -10.96
N VAL A 114 2.51 -14.53 -10.73
CA VAL A 114 2.61 -13.91 -9.40
C VAL A 114 1.70 -12.69 -9.34
N MET A 115 0.79 -12.64 -8.38
CA MET A 115 -0.02 -11.47 -8.06
C MET A 115 0.47 -10.81 -6.78
N VAL A 116 0.75 -9.51 -6.83
CA VAL A 116 1.34 -8.76 -5.71
C VAL A 116 0.39 -7.66 -5.25
N TRP A 117 -0.16 -7.83 -4.05
CA TRP A 117 -1.13 -6.94 -3.45
C TRP A 117 -0.45 -5.79 -2.71
N ILE A 118 -0.85 -4.56 -3.05
CA ILE A 118 -0.53 -3.35 -2.31
C ILE A 118 -1.79 -2.85 -1.63
N HIS A 119 -1.80 -2.82 -0.30
CA HIS A 119 -2.98 -2.42 0.46
C HIS A 119 -3.27 -0.91 0.34
N GLY A 120 -4.56 -0.57 0.45
CA GLY A 120 -5.07 0.80 0.52
C GLY A 120 -4.96 1.40 1.93
N GLY A 121 -5.79 2.43 2.18
CA GLY A 121 -5.86 3.12 3.49
C GLY A 121 -5.26 4.54 3.49
N GLY A 122 -5.41 5.27 2.38
CA GLY A 122 -5.06 6.69 2.30
C GLY A 122 -3.59 7.03 2.60
N PHE A 123 -2.68 6.05 2.51
CA PHE A 123 -1.28 6.14 2.94
C PHE A 123 -1.06 6.34 4.45
N THR A 124 -2.11 6.24 5.28
CA THR A 124 -2.01 6.45 6.74
C THR A 124 -2.49 5.29 7.58
N GLU A 125 -3.15 4.31 6.97
CA GLU A 125 -3.63 3.09 7.59
C GLU A 125 -3.62 1.93 6.58
N GLY A 126 -3.91 0.71 7.04
CA GLY A 126 -3.90 -0.52 6.25
C GLY A 126 -2.76 -1.46 6.64
N SER A 127 -2.84 -2.70 6.15
CA SER A 127 -1.80 -3.70 6.40
C SER A 127 -1.76 -4.78 5.31
N ALA A 128 -0.66 -5.52 5.29
CA ALA A 128 -0.44 -6.72 4.47
C ALA A 128 -1.33 -7.88 4.85
N THR A 129 -1.97 -7.81 6.01
CA THR A 129 -2.77 -8.90 6.57
C THR A 129 -3.93 -9.14 5.62
N PRO A 130 -4.02 -10.31 5.00
CA PRO A 130 -5.12 -10.61 4.11
C PRO A 130 -6.38 -10.72 4.98
N GLU A 131 -7.36 -9.88 4.71
CA GLU A 131 -8.77 -10.20 4.92
C GLU A 131 -9.10 -11.43 4.05
N ASP A 132 -8.73 -12.65 4.44
CA ASP A 132 -9.10 -13.93 3.79
C ASP A 132 -8.75 -14.15 2.29
N TYR A 133 -8.30 -13.13 1.53
CA TYR A 133 -8.21 -13.18 0.06
C TYR A 133 -6.97 -13.91 -0.46
N GLY A 134 -5.83 -13.85 0.25
CA GLY A 134 -4.56 -14.44 -0.20
C GLY A 134 -4.67 -15.94 -0.49
N PRO A 135 -5.11 -16.76 0.48
CA PRO A 135 -5.35 -18.19 0.27
C PRO A 135 -6.39 -18.49 -0.82
N VAL A 136 -7.45 -17.68 -0.92
CA VAL A 136 -8.51 -17.87 -1.93
C VAL A 136 -7.97 -17.64 -3.34
N LEU A 137 -7.33 -16.51 -3.59
CA LEU A 137 -6.74 -16.19 -4.89
C LEU A 137 -5.69 -17.23 -5.29
N ALA A 138 -4.81 -17.62 -4.37
CA ALA A 138 -3.79 -18.62 -4.67
C ALA A 138 -4.39 -20.00 -5.01
N ALA A 139 -5.37 -20.47 -4.22
CA ALA A 139 -5.98 -21.78 -4.41
C ALA A 139 -6.89 -21.87 -5.65
N PHE A 140 -7.68 -20.83 -5.90
CA PHE A 140 -8.72 -20.84 -6.94
C PHE A 140 -8.24 -20.24 -8.26
N GLY A 141 -7.37 -19.23 -8.21
CA GLY A 141 -6.76 -18.65 -9.41
C GLY A 141 -5.52 -19.40 -9.90
N ASN A 142 -5.02 -20.38 -9.14
CA ASN A 142 -3.79 -21.11 -9.44
C ASN A 142 -2.59 -20.18 -9.70
N VAL A 143 -2.40 -19.22 -8.80
CA VAL A 143 -1.36 -18.20 -8.85
C VAL A 143 -0.59 -18.13 -7.52
N VAL A 144 0.62 -17.60 -7.54
CA VAL A 144 1.29 -17.20 -6.30
C VAL A 144 0.80 -15.81 -5.91
N VAL A 145 0.39 -15.64 -4.66
CA VAL A 145 -0.06 -14.34 -4.14
C VAL A 145 0.93 -13.84 -3.12
N VAL A 146 1.37 -12.59 -3.26
CA VAL A 146 2.24 -11.90 -2.33
C VAL A 146 1.52 -10.66 -1.78
N SER A 147 1.57 -10.44 -0.47
CA SER A 147 1.18 -9.17 0.14
C SER A 147 2.29 -8.69 1.07
N PHE A 148 2.40 -7.38 1.28
CA PHE A 148 3.45 -6.84 2.14
C PHE A 148 3.04 -5.53 2.80
N ASN A 149 3.66 -5.24 3.93
CA ASN A 149 3.47 -3.99 4.66
C ASN A 149 4.42 -2.95 4.10
N TYR A 150 4.00 -1.68 4.05
CA TYR A 150 4.88 -0.53 3.80
C TYR A 150 4.62 0.55 4.85
N ARG A 151 5.61 1.40 5.16
CA ARG A 151 5.44 2.46 6.16
C ARG A 151 4.39 3.48 5.72
N LEU A 152 3.63 3.99 6.68
CA LEU A 152 2.48 4.87 6.51
C LEU A 152 2.70 6.20 7.24
N GLY A 153 1.88 7.20 6.89
CA GLY A 153 1.92 8.54 7.49
C GLY A 153 3.33 9.14 7.49
N ALA A 154 3.69 9.83 8.57
CA ALA A 154 5.02 10.41 8.73
C ALA A 154 6.14 9.36 8.65
N PHE A 155 5.93 8.13 9.11
CA PHE A 155 6.97 7.09 9.05
C PHE A 155 7.34 6.71 7.61
N GLY A 156 6.38 6.78 6.68
CA GLY A 156 6.59 6.47 5.26
C GLY A 156 6.79 7.69 4.37
N PHE A 157 6.31 8.87 4.77
CA PHE A 157 6.14 10.00 3.83
C PHE A 157 6.62 11.34 4.38
N LEU A 158 7.28 11.38 5.54
CA LEU A 158 7.96 12.59 6.00
C LEU A 158 9.07 13.00 5.03
N CYS A 159 9.09 14.27 4.64
CA CYS A 159 10.13 14.85 3.81
C CYS A 159 10.74 16.11 4.45
N ALA A 160 12.05 16.10 4.63
CA ALA A 160 12.89 17.22 5.09
C ALA A 160 13.59 17.95 3.92
N GLU A 161 13.21 17.64 2.68
CA GLU A 161 13.80 18.17 1.44
C GLU A 161 15.33 17.99 1.32
N SER A 162 15.88 17.05 2.10
CA SER A 162 17.32 16.77 2.19
C SER A 162 17.56 15.30 2.54
N GLU A 163 18.37 14.62 1.72
CA GLU A 163 18.73 13.22 1.95
C GLU A 163 19.69 13.06 3.14
N GLN A 164 20.53 14.07 3.41
CA GLN A 164 21.47 14.08 4.54
C GLN A 164 20.75 14.10 5.89
N ASP A 165 19.54 14.66 5.93
CA ASP A 165 18.73 14.77 7.15
C ASP A 165 17.96 13.47 7.48
N GLY A 166 18.06 12.47 6.59
CA GLY A 166 17.52 11.13 6.79
C GLY A 166 16.01 11.02 6.58
N ALA A 167 15.37 12.00 5.93
CA ALA A 167 13.96 11.97 5.57
C ALA A 167 13.75 12.55 4.15
N PRO A 168 14.17 11.84 3.09
CA PRO A 168 14.06 12.34 1.71
C PRO A 168 12.62 12.34 1.15
N GLY A 169 11.63 11.84 1.90
CA GLY A 169 10.28 11.59 1.41
C GLY A 169 10.14 10.24 0.71
N ASN A 170 8.89 9.82 0.48
CA ASN A 170 8.54 8.58 -0.23
C ASN A 170 9.19 7.28 0.30
N ALA A 171 9.60 7.23 1.57
CA ALA A 171 10.16 6.03 2.19
C ALA A 171 9.21 4.82 2.07
N GLY A 172 7.89 5.03 2.22
CA GLY A 172 6.87 4.01 2.02
C GLY A 172 6.77 3.49 0.58
N LEU A 173 7.04 4.30 -0.44
CA LEU A 173 7.16 3.82 -1.82
C LEU A 173 8.46 3.05 -2.05
N HIS A 174 9.55 3.46 -1.38
CA HIS A 174 10.80 2.69 -1.42
C HIS A 174 10.69 1.35 -0.69
N ASP A 175 9.86 1.25 0.36
CA ASP A 175 9.48 -0.02 1.00
C ASP A 175 8.84 -0.96 -0.02
N GLN A 176 7.87 -0.45 -0.78
CA GLN A 176 7.24 -1.20 -1.88
C GLN A 176 8.26 -1.66 -2.91
N VAL A 177 9.18 -0.79 -3.36
CA VAL A 177 10.25 -1.19 -4.30
C VAL A 177 11.13 -2.29 -3.74
N LEU A 178 11.52 -2.21 -2.47
CA LEU A 178 12.37 -3.23 -1.87
C LEU A 178 11.63 -4.58 -1.75
N ALA A 179 10.33 -4.57 -1.45
CA ALA A 179 9.49 -5.76 -1.51
C ALA A 179 9.42 -6.34 -2.94
N LEU A 180 9.27 -5.50 -3.98
CA LEU A 180 9.29 -5.96 -5.38
C LEU A 180 10.66 -6.56 -5.77
N LYS A 181 11.76 -5.95 -5.33
CA LYS A 181 13.11 -6.52 -5.51
C LYS A 181 13.25 -7.86 -4.79
N TRP A 182 12.69 -7.98 -3.59
CA TRP A 182 12.67 -9.25 -2.88
C TRP A 182 11.90 -10.31 -3.68
N ILE A 183 10.75 -9.98 -4.27
CA ILE A 183 9.96 -10.91 -5.09
C ILE A 183 10.79 -11.39 -6.28
N GLN A 184 11.42 -10.47 -7.02
CA GLN A 184 12.29 -10.81 -8.16
C GLN A 184 13.42 -11.78 -7.78
N LEU A 185 13.99 -11.64 -6.58
CA LEU A 185 15.09 -12.48 -6.10
C LEU A 185 14.64 -13.84 -5.54
N ASN A 186 13.40 -13.97 -5.04
CA ASN A 186 13.02 -15.07 -4.16
C ASN A 186 11.81 -15.89 -4.62
N ILE A 187 10.97 -15.38 -5.53
CA ILE A 187 9.66 -16.00 -5.79
C ILE A 187 9.74 -17.30 -6.61
N ALA A 188 10.91 -17.63 -7.17
CA ALA A 188 11.14 -18.78 -8.04
C ALA A 188 10.80 -20.16 -7.44
N ALA A 189 10.67 -20.27 -6.11
CA ALA A 189 10.26 -21.50 -5.43
C ALA A 189 8.79 -21.91 -5.66
N GLY A 190 8.00 -21.06 -6.31
CA GLY A 190 6.62 -21.38 -6.69
C GLY A 190 6.07 -20.49 -7.80
N GLY A 191 6.65 -19.30 -7.99
CA GLY A 191 6.18 -18.30 -8.94
C GLY A 191 7.22 -17.95 -10.00
N ASN A 192 6.76 -17.30 -11.06
CA ASN A 192 7.54 -16.83 -12.18
C ASN A 192 7.91 -15.34 -11.96
N PRO A 193 9.19 -14.99 -11.72
CA PRO A 193 9.60 -13.58 -11.58
C PRO A 193 9.38 -12.75 -12.86
N GLY A 194 9.25 -13.40 -14.02
CA GLY A 194 8.92 -12.76 -15.30
C GLY A 194 7.43 -12.49 -15.52
N GLU A 195 6.53 -13.01 -14.66
CA GLU A 195 5.08 -12.86 -14.78
C GLU A 195 4.46 -12.30 -13.51
N VAL A 196 4.99 -11.15 -13.07
CA VAL A 196 4.50 -10.42 -11.89
C VAL A 196 3.43 -9.41 -12.30
N THR A 197 2.26 -9.49 -11.66
CA THR A 197 1.16 -8.53 -11.79
C THR A 197 1.00 -7.77 -10.47
N LEU A 198 1.19 -6.45 -10.50
CA LEU A 198 0.87 -5.59 -9.36
C LEU A 198 -0.62 -5.31 -9.32
N PHE A 199 -1.22 -5.38 -8.15
CA PHE A 199 -2.59 -4.95 -7.98
C PHE A 199 -2.79 -4.28 -6.62
N GLY A 200 -3.67 -3.30 -6.60
CA GLY A 200 -3.93 -2.55 -5.39
C GLY A 200 -5.29 -1.87 -5.44
N TRP A 201 -5.73 -1.43 -4.28
CA TRP A 201 -6.97 -0.70 -4.10
C TRP A 201 -6.73 0.64 -3.41
N SER A 202 -7.45 1.70 -3.83
CA SER A 202 -7.34 3.03 -3.23
C SER A 202 -5.89 3.57 -3.24
N ALA A 203 -5.27 3.77 -2.07
CA ALA A 203 -3.86 4.18 -1.96
C ALA A 203 -2.89 3.12 -2.52
N GLY A 204 -3.25 1.84 -2.44
CA GLY A 204 -2.52 0.75 -3.08
C GLY A 204 -2.62 0.81 -4.60
N ALA A 205 -3.78 1.17 -5.14
CA ALA A 205 -3.96 1.41 -6.58
C ALA A 205 -3.17 2.64 -7.05
N ALA A 206 -3.11 3.70 -6.24
CA ALA A 206 -2.25 4.86 -6.50
C ALA A 206 -0.77 4.46 -6.51
N SER A 207 -0.33 3.65 -5.54
CA SER A 207 1.01 3.04 -5.50
C SER A 207 1.31 2.23 -6.77
N THR A 208 0.37 1.38 -7.22
CA THR A 208 0.48 0.66 -8.49
C THR A 208 0.67 1.63 -9.67
N GLY A 209 -0.10 2.73 -9.70
CA GLY A 209 0.06 3.81 -10.66
C GLY A 209 1.44 4.48 -10.63
N PHE A 210 1.97 4.75 -9.43
CA PHE A 210 3.32 5.29 -9.29
C PHE A 210 4.39 4.31 -9.76
N HIS A 211 4.23 3.01 -9.52
CA HIS A 211 5.14 1.99 -10.02
C HIS A 211 5.12 1.84 -11.55
N LEU A 212 3.99 2.10 -12.20
CA LEU A 212 3.87 2.15 -13.66
C LEU A 212 4.71 3.27 -14.30
N ILE A 213 4.97 4.35 -13.56
CA ILE A 213 5.70 5.50 -14.08
C ILE A 213 7.12 5.64 -13.49
N SER A 214 7.41 4.99 -12.37
CA SER A 214 8.68 5.09 -11.67
C SER A 214 9.81 4.35 -12.40
N PRO A 215 10.91 5.04 -12.79
CA PRO A 215 12.07 4.39 -13.40
C PRO A 215 12.68 3.31 -12.50
N GLY A 216 12.58 3.47 -11.18
CA GLY A 216 13.16 2.55 -10.19
C GLY A 216 12.38 1.24 -9.98
N SER A 217 11.18 1.11 -10.55
CA SER A 217 10.32 -0.08 -10.33
C SER A 217 9.61 -0.64 -11.55
N GLN A 218 9.51 0.09 -12.66
CA GLN A 218 8.82 -0.37 -13.88
C GLN A 218 9.33 -1.73 -14.39
N THR A 219 10.59 -2.05 -14.17
CA THR A 219 11.21 -3.31 -14.61
C THR A 219 10.95 -4.49 -13.67
N LEU A 220 10.36 -4.26 -12.49
CA LEU A 220 10.15 -5.29 -11.47
C LEU A 220 8.82 -6.05 -11.62
N PHE A 221 8.00 -5.68 -12.62
CA PHE A 221 6.70 -6.31 -12.87
C PHE A 221 6.26 -6.16 -14.33
N GLN A 222 5.32 -7.00 -14.75
CA GLN A 222 4.85 -7.07 -16.14
C GLN A 222 3.49 -6.39 -16.36
N ARG A 223 2.55 -6.52 -15.41
CA ARG A 223 1.16 -6.03 -15.57
C ARG A 223 0.64 -5.33 -14.32
N ALA A 224 -0.40 -4.54 -14.47
CA ALA A 224 -1.01 -3.80 -13.36
C ALA A 224 -2.54 -3.91 -13.32
N ILE A 225 -3.11 -3.95 -12.12
CA ILE A 225 -4.55 -3.81 -11.86
C ILE A 225 -4.75 -2.65 -10.87
N VAL A 226 -5.54 -1.67 -11.26
CA VAL A 226 -5.74 -0.41 -10.53
C VAL A 226 -7.21 -0.30 -10.13
N GLN A 227 -7.50 -0.53 -8.84
CA GLN A 227 -8.87 -0.56 -8.32
C GLN A 227 -9.20 0.72 -7.53
N SER A 228 -10.18 1.49 -7.99
CA SER A 228 -10.76 2.63 -7.24
C SER A 228 -9.76 3.70 -6.84
N THR A 229 -9.06 4.29 -7.82
CA THR A 229 -8.18 5.44 -7.58
C THR A 229 -8.40 6.56 -8.59
N TYR A 230 -7.97 7.77 -8.22
CA TYR A 230 -8.05 8.97 -9.05
C TYR A 230 -6.87 9.92 -8.73
N LYS A 231 -6.47 10.73 -9.71
CA LYS A 231 -5.19 11.47 -9.70
C LYS A 231 -5.05 12.51 -8.59
N SER A 232 -6.12 13.21 -8.20
CA SER A 232 -5.98 14.51 -7.51
C SER A 232 -5.66 14.43 -6.01
N TRP A 233 -5.78 13.27 -5.37
CA TRP A 233 -5.58 13.14 -3.92
C TRP A 233 -4.33 12.35 -3.53
N SER A 234 -3.76 11.58 -4.45
CA SER A 234 -2.66 10.65 -4.14
C SER A 234 -1.29 11.31 -4.07
N LEU A 235 -1.18 12.58 -4.47
CA LEU A 235 0.02 13.40 -4.32
C LEU A 235 -0.20 14.46 -3.25
N THR A 236 0.74 14.49 -2.31
CA THR A 236 0.75 15.42 -1.19
C THR A 236 1.67 16.61 -1.50
N ARG A 237 1.15 17.82 -1.30
CA ARG A 237 1.97 19.04 -1.33
C ARG A 237 2.87 19.09 -0.10
N GLN A 238 4.14 19.41 -0.31
CA GLN A 238 5.08 19.63 0.79
C GLN A 238 4.75 20.96 1.49
N ARG A 239 4.67 20.94 2.83
CA ARG A 239 4.24 22.11 3.64
C ARG A 239 5.00 22.21 4.97
N ASN A 240 6.34 22.20 4.92
CA ASN A 240 7.22 22.23 6.10
C ASN A 240 6.76 21.22 7.17
N TRP A 241 6.40 20.02 6.71
CA TRP A 241 5.72 19.02 7.54
C TRP A 241 6.58 18.56 8.70
N VAL A 242 7.90 18.53 8.49
CA VAL A 242 8.92 18.19 9.49
C VAL A 242 8.89 19.17 10.65
N GLU A 243 8.88 20.46 10.40
CA GLU A 243 8.81 21.47 11.45
C GLU A 243 7.44 21.48 12.12
N LYS A 244 6.34 21.38 11.35
CA LYS A 244 4.99 21.34 11.93
C LYS A 244 4.82 20.18 12.92
N ILE A 245 5.27 18.98 12.56
CA ILE A 245 5.20 17.82 13.46
C ILE A 245 6.21 17.90 14.60
N ALA A 246 7.44 18.38 14.36
CA ALA A 246 8.43 18.55 15.41
C ALA A 246 8.00 19.61 16.45
N SER A 247 7.44 20.74 16.03
CA SER A 247 6.92 21.76 16.94
C SER A 247 5.76 21.22 17.79
N SER A 248 4.90 20.35 17.23
CA SER A 248 3.80 19.74 17.98
C SER A 248 4.27 18.82 19.12
N ILE A 249 5.47 18.26 19.00
CA ILE A 249 6.14 17.46 20.05
C ILE A 249 7.15 18.27 20.87
N LYS A 250 7.02 19.61 20.89
CA LYS A 250 7.84 20.56 21.66
C LYS A 250 9.31 20.64 21.24
N PHE A 251 9.63 20.41 19.97
CA PHE A 251 10.94 20.76 19.42
C PHE A 251 11.22 22.24 19.65
N ALA A 252 12.39 22.54 20.23
CA ALA A 252 12.78 23.91 20.61
C ALA A 252 13.19 24.79 19.41
N GLY A 253 13.12 24.30 18.17
CA GLY A 253 13.44 25.04 16.95
C GLY A 253 14.93 25.10 16.59
N ASN A 254 15.82 24.53 17.42
CA ASN A 254 17.26 24.60 17.21
C ASN A 254 17.73 23.65 16.10
N GLY A 255 18.37 24.18 15.06
CA GLY A 255 19.01 23.39 14.00
C GLY A 255 18.11 23.02 12.81
N GLY A 256 17.00 23.73 12.58
CA GLY A 256 16.16 23.59 11.38
C GLY A 256 15.60 22.17 11.17
N CYS A 257 15.36 21.77 9.91
CA CYS A 257 14.90 20.43 9.53
C CYS A 257 15.74 19.31 10.14
N SER A 258 17.06 19.46 10.16
CA SER A 258 17.99 18.48 10.74
C SER A 258 17.76 18.28 12.24
N GLY A 259 17.55 19.39 12.98
CA GLY A 259 17.21 19.36 14.40
C GLY A 259 15.84 18.73 14.65
N ALA A 260 14.83 19.15 13.89
CA ALA A 260 13.48 18.60 13.94
C ALA A 260 13.46 17.09 13.66
N GLY A 261 14.22 16.63 12.65
CA GLY A 261 14.37 15.22 12.30
C GLY A 261 15.04 14.39 13.40
N ARG A 262 16.08 14.92 14.06
CA ARG A 262 16.71 14.24 15.21
C ARG A 262 15.73 14.08 16.37
N ASP A 263 14.99 15.13 16.71
CA ASP A 263 14.01 15.07 17.78
C ASP A 263 12.89 14.07 17.45
N LEU A 264 12.38 14.08 16.21
CA LEU A 264 11.39 13.09 15.75
C LEU A 264 11.90 11.64 15.85
N ARG A 265 13.19 11.39 15.58
CA ARG A 265 13.79 10.05 15.76
C ARG A 265 13.91 9.62 17.22
N ALA A 266 14.03 10.56 18.15
CA ALA A 266 14.13 10.28 19.58
C ALA A 266 12.76 10.08 20.27
N ASN A 267 11.66 10.54 19.65
CA ASN A 267 10.33 10.47 20.23
C ASN A 267 9.67 9.09 20.11
N LYS A 268 8.68 8.83 20.98
CA LYS A 268 7.86 7.62 20.90
C LYS A 268 6.97 7.65 19.67
N SER A 269 6.78 6.48 19.07
CA SER A 269 6.07 6.34 17.80
C SER A 269 4.59 6.68 17.95
N GLU A 270 4.00 6.40 19.11
CA GLU A 270 2.63 6.76 19.47
C GLU A 270 2.41 8.27 19.54
N ASP A 271 3.40 9.02 20.05
CA ASP A 271 3.32 10.48 20.16
C ASP A 271 3.31 11.12 18.76
N ILE A 272 4.12 10.58 17.84
CA ILE A 272 4.16 10.99 16.43
C ILE A 272 2.80 10.67 15.76
N VAL A 273 2.22 9.49 16.00
CA VAL A 273 0.88 9.13 15.48
C VAL A 273 -0.19 10.07 16.03
N ALA A 274 -0.18 10.37 17.33
CA ALA A 274 -1.15 11.26 17.96
C ALA A 274 -1.06 12.69 17.38
N CYS A 275 0.15 13.21 17.18
CA CYS A 275 0.38 14.54 16.64
C CYS A 275 -0.05 14.69 15.18
N GLN A 276 0.22 13.68 14.34
CA GLN A 276 -0.25 13.66 12.96
C GLN A 276 -1.78 13.82 12.89
N ARG A 277 -2.51 13.18 13.80
CA ARG A 277 -3.99 13.30 13.85
C ARG A 277 -4.44 14.73 14.12
N THR A 278 -3.76 15.44 15.01
CA THR A 278 -4.04 16.85 15.30
C THR A 278 -3.71 17.76 14.12
N LEU A 279 -2.56 17.55 13.46
CA LEU A 279 -2.18 18.31 12.28
C LEU A 279 -3.17 18.12 11.12
N ASN A 280 -3.72 16.92 10.97
CA ASN A 280 -4.73 16.66 9.95
C ASN A 280 -6.07 17.37 10.20
N ALA A 281 -6.32 17.84 11.43
CA ALA A 281 -7.50 18.63 11.77
C ALA A 281 -7.27 20.15 11.61
N ASP A 282 -6.04 20.58 11.30
CA ASP A 282 -5.72 21.98 11.02
C ASP A 282 -6.32 22.42 9.67
N LEU A 283 -6.84 23.64 9.63
CA LEU A 283 -7.62 24.17 8.50
C LEU A 283 -6.81 24.22 7.21
N ASP A 284 -5.49 24.48 7.33
CA ASP A 284 -4.56 24.40 6.20
C ASP A 284 -4.67 23.05 5.49
N VAL A 285 -4.71 21.95 6.26
CA VAL A 285 -4.78 20.57 5.77
C VAL A 285 -6.18 20.25 5.24
N ALA A 286 -7.22 20.69 5.95
CA ALA A 286 -8.61 20.46 5.57
C ALA A 286 -9.01 21.09 4.23
N VAL A 287 -8.36 22.19 3.81
CA VAL A 287 -8.69 22.90 2.56
C VAL A 287 -8.11 22.21 1.31
N ASP A 288 -7.01 21.44 1.42
CA ASP A 288 -6.37 20.75 0.29
C ASP A 288 -6.65 19.22 0.25
N ALA A 289 -7.19 18.61 1.31
CA ALA A 289 -7.15 17.16 1.49
C ALA A 289 -8.51 16.46 1.63
N PHE A 290 -8.77 15.50 0.73
CA PHE A 290 -9.69 14.37 0.97
C PHE A 290 -9.08 13.32 1.94
N PHE A 291 -7.74 13.28 2.07
CA PHE A 291 -6.96 12.35 2.90
C PHE A 291 -5.69 13.03 3.46
N PRO A 292 -5.24 12.66 4.68
CA PRO A 292 -4.29 13.40 5.53
C PRO A 292 -2.93 13.79 4.91
N GLY A 293 -2.28 14.78 5.53
CA GLY A 293 -1.14 15.54 4.98
C GLY A 293 0.21 14.83 4.83
N PHE A 294 0.31 13.53 5.09
CA PHE A 294 1.54 12.75 4.89
C PHE A 294 1.29 11.65 3.86
N GLY A 295 1.74 11.87 2.63
CA GLY A 295 1.59 10.93 1.52
C GLY A 295 2.63 11.18 0.43
N PRO A 296 2.54 10.45 -0.69
CA PRO A 296 3.51 10.52 -1.78
C PRO A 296 3.74 11.95 -2.29
N GLY A 297 5.00 12.36 -2.36
CA GLY A 297 5.41 13.66 -2.91
C GLY A 297 6.11 13.52 -4.26
N VAL A 298 6.02 14.56 -5.09
CA VAL A 298 6.90 14.73 -6.24
C VAL A 298 8.20 15.35 -5.74
N PHE A 299 9.32 14.68 -5.98
CA PHE A 299 10.63 15.16 -5.58
C PHE A 299 11.52 15.27 -6.82
N PRO A 300 12.16 16.43 -7.07
CA PRO A 300 13.12 16.57 -8.16
C PRO A 300 14.19 15.48 -8.08
N PRO A 301 14.75 15.04 -9.22
CA PRO A 301 15.74 13.97 -9.21
C PRO A 301 17.05 14.41 -8.56
N LEU A 302 17.22 14.11 -7.27
CA LEU A 302 18.44 14.38 -6.51
C LEU A 302 19.49 13.29 -6.77
N THR A 303 19.06 12.06 -7.05
CA THR A 303 19.86 10.83 -7.11
C THR A 303 19.60 9.98 -8.35
N GLY A 304 18.55 10.27 -9.13
CA GLY A 304 18.12 9.47 -10.29
C GLY A 304 17.36 8.19 -9.92
N GLN A 305 17.06 7.98 -8.63
CA GLN A 305 16.31 6.85 -8.10
C GLN A 305 14.95 7.26 -7.52
N GLU A 306 14.48 8.47 -7.85
CA GLU A 306 13.26 9.04 -7.31
C GLU A 306 12.05 8.25 -7.80
N MET A 307 11.16 7.93 -6.85
CA MET A 307 9.93 7.20 -7.15
C MET A 307 8.98 7.99 -8.03
N ILE A 308 8.89 9.30 -7.80
CA ILE A 308 8.01 10.20 -8.53
C ILE A 308 8.84 11.45 -8.90
N PRO A 309 9.68 11.36 -9.96
CA PRO A 309 10.61 12.43 -10.32
C PRO A 309 9.91 13.65 -10.92
N LYS A 310 8.68 13.50 -11.39
CA LYS A 310 7.81 14.57 -11.91
C LYS A 310 6.34 14.18 -11.80
N GLU A 311 5.48 15.15 -12.05
CA GLU A 311 4.03 14.97 -12.12
C GLU A 311 3.63 13.78 -13.03
N PRO A 312 2.74 12.87 -12.57
CA PRO A 312 2.33 11.68 -13.33
C PRO A 312 1.80 11.96 -14.74
N SER A 313 1.17 13.12 -14.99
CA SER A 313 0.72 13.49 -16.34
C SER A 313 1.86 13.72 -17.33
N LEU A 314 3.07 13.93 -16.84
CA LEU A 314 4.27 14.14 -17.66
C LEU A 314 5.14 12.87 -17.70
N ALA A 315 4.65 11.74 -17.17
CA ALA A 315 5.42 10.51 -17.04
C ALA A 315 5.82 9.90 -18.39
N ALA A 316 5.00 10.06 -19.43
CA ALA A 316 5.30 9.56 -20.77
C ALA A 316 6.60 10.14 -21.35
N ASP A 317 7.02 11.33 -20.89
CA ASP A 317 8.28 11.95 -21.33
C ASP A 317 9.48 11.47 -20.50
N LEU A 318 9.34 10.48 -19.61
CA LEU A 318 10.48 9.90 -18.88
C LEU A 318 11.29 8.98 -19.79
N PRO A 319 12.63 9.10 -19.81
CA PRO A 319 13.48 8.10 -20.42
C PRO A 319 13.22 6.71 -19.82
N GLY A 320 13.06 5.70 -20.67
CA GLY A 320 12.83 4.32 -20.23
C GLY A 320 11.39 3.97 -19.84
N PHE A 321 10.43 4.86 -20.07
CA PHE A 321 9.01 4.54 -19.92
C PHE A 321 8.62 3.38 -20.87
N THR A 322 7.96 2.36 -20.32
CA THR A 322 7.53 1.18 -21.08
C THR A 322 6.04 0.94 -20.87
N ASP A 323 5.30 0.78 -21.98
CA ASP A 323 3.89 0.42 -21.93
C ASP A 323 3.68 -0.97 -21.31
N LYS A 324 2.62 -1.11 -20.52
CA LYS A 324 2.23 -2.36 -19.84
C LYS A 324 0.74 -2.61 -19.98
N ASP A 325 0.34 -3.87 -19.85
CA ASP A 325 -1.08 -4.22 -19.74
C ASP A 325 -1.62 -3.70 -18.41
N VAL A 326 -2.67 -2.87 -18.46
CA VAL A 326 -3.33 -2.31 -17.28
C VAL A 326 -4.82 -2.60 -17.29
N MET A 327 -5.32 -3.19 -16.21
CA MET A 327 -6.76 -3.28 -15.91
C MET A 327 -7.12 -2.18 -14.91
N ILE A 328 -8.11 -1.35 -15.22
CA ILE A 328 -8.54 -0.25 -14.34
C ILE A 328 -10.04 -0.36 -14.11
N GLY A 329 -10.49 -0.14 -12.87
CA GLY A 329 -11.91 -0.16 -12.52
C GLY A 329 -12.26 0.77 -11.36
N GLN A 330 -13.53 1.16 -11.30
CA GLN A 330 -14.13 1.95 -10.22
C GLN A 330 -15.45 1.28 -9.78
N THR A 331 -15.90 1.58 -8.58
CA THR A 331 -17.22 1.17 -8.07
C THR A 331 -18.29 2.21 -8.44
N ALA A 332 -19.56 1.80 -8.45
CA ALA A 332 -20.67 2.70 -8.83
C ALA A 332 -20.84 3.91 -7.88
N TYR A 333 -20.34 3.82 -6.64
CA TYR A 333 -20.60 4.79 -5.58
C TYR A 333 -19.37 5.08 -4.71
N GLU A 334 -18.20 5.38 -5.32
CA GLU A 334 -16.93 5.63 -4.60
C GLU A 334 -17.06 6.66 -3.46
N GLY A 335 -17.80 7.75 -3.71
CA GLY A 335 -17.97 8.84 -2.75
C GLY A 335 -18.96 8.55 -1.61
N SER A 336 -19.78 7.50 -1.71
CA SER A 336 -20.85 7.24 -0.73
C SER A 336 -20.32 6.99 0.67
N ASN A 337 -19.22 6.22 0.77
CA ASN A 337 -18.60 5.94 2.06
C ASN A 337 -17.97 7.19 2.67
N LEU A 338 -17.28 7.98 1.84
CA LEU A 338 -16.61 9.19 2.28
C LEU A 338 -17.62 10.22 2.80
N LEU A 339 -18.75 10.39 2.10
CA LEU A 339 -19.84 11.24 2.56
C LEU A 339 -20.39 10.77 3.91
N TYR A 340 -20.63 9.46 4.07
CA TYR A 340 -21.09 8.91 5.34
C TYR A 340 -20.09 9.18 6.47
N GLN A 341 -18.79 9.03 6.23
CA GLN A 341 -17.76 9.28 7.24
C GLN A 341 -17.64 10.75 7.65
N THR A 342 -17.63 11.64 6.67
CA THR A 342 -17.45 13.08 6.91
C THR A 342 -18.66 13.68 7.62
N PHE A 343 -19.87 13.23 7.26
CA PHE A 343 -21.12 13.84 7.70
C PHE A 343 -21.98 12.93 8.58
N ARG A 344 -21.43 11.84 9.13
CA ARG A 344 -22.16 10.85 9.96
C ARG A 344 -23.06 11.50 11.00
N ASP A 345 -22.50 12.41 11.78
CA ASP A 345 -23.19 13.05 12.91
C ASP A 345 -24.34 13.94 12.41
N GLN A 346 -24.23 14.48 11.19
CA GLN A 346 -25.32 15.23 10.52
C GLN A 346 -26.41 14.31 9.98
N PHE A 347 -26.11 13.04 9.67
CA PHE A 347 -27.11 12.06 9.26
C PHE A 347 -27.97 11.57 10.43
N GLU A 348 -27.46 11.57 11.67
CA GLU A 348 -28.24 11.22 12.87
C GLU A 348 -29.26 12.32 13.25
N GLU A 349 -28.99 13.58 12.90
CA GLU A 349 -29.92 14.71 13.09
C GLU A 349 -31.00 14.82 12.01
N LEU A 350 -30.85 14.10 10.89
CA LEU A 350 -31.87 14.04 9.85
C LEU A 350 -32.96 13.04 10.26
N PRO A 351 -34.26 13.42 10.20
CA PRO A 351 -35.33 12.49 10.54
C PRO A 351 -35.20 11.23 9.68
N PRO A 352 -35.41 10.03 10.23
CA PRO A 352 -35.18 8.76 9.53
C PRO A 352 -36.08 8.68 8.30
N ARG A 353 -35.56 9.11 7.16
CA ARG A 353 -36.15 8.86 5.87
C ARG A 353 -35.66 7.50 5.43
N LEU A 354 -36.61 6.58 5.20
CA LEU A 354 -36.35 5.40 4.42
C LEU A 354 -35.72 5.85 3.09
N ILE A 355 -34.41 5.65 2.94
CA ILE A 355 -33.76 5.72 1.63
C ILE A 355 -34.23 4.47 0.89
N LEU A 356 -35.41 4.56 0.27
CA LEU A 356 -35.89 3.54 -0.65
C LEU A 356 -34.90 3.48 -1.80
N LYS A 357 -34.62 2.26 -2.29
CA LYS A 357 -33.61 1.91 -3.30
C LYS A 357 -33.66 2.74 -4.61
N ASN A 358 -34.71 3.54 -4.79
CA ASN A 358 -35.02 4.32 -5.98
C ASN A 358 -35.14 5.84 -5.72
N GLU A 359 -34.89 6.37 -4.52
CA GLU A 359 -34.85 7.82 -4.31
C GLU A 359 -33.45 8.38 -4.57
N PRO A 360 -33.25 9.21 -5.60
CA PRO A 360 -31.99 9.93 -5.77
C PRO A 360 -31.81 10.90 -4.60
N ILE A 361 -30.71 10.76 -3.88
CA ILE A 361 -30.29 11.71 -2.85
C ILE A 361 -29.96 13.02 -3.55
N ASN A 362 -30.93 13.95 -3.58
CA ASN A 362 -30.76 15.28 -4.14
C ASN A 362 -29.90 16.14 -3.21
N PHE A 363 -28.58 16.01 -3.35
CA PHE A 363 -27.64 17.01 -2.89
C PHE A 363 -27.84 18.28 -3.73
N LYS A 364 -27.97 19.46 -3.13
CA LYS A 364 -28.05 20.76 -3.84
C LYS A 364 -26.68 21.18 -4.45
N GLY A 365 -26.01 20.22 -5.04
CA GLY A 365 -24.82 20.28 -5.89
C GLY A 365 -24.78 18.92 -6.60
N SER A 366 -24.87 18.90 -7.93
CA SER A 366 -25.16 17.66 -8.66
C SER A 366 -24.00 16.66 -8.59
N LEU A 367 -24.09 15.66 -7.71
CA LEU A 367 -23.20 14.47 -7.69
C LEU A 367 -23.22 13.74 -9.06
N GLU A 368 -24.34 13.83 -9.79
CA GLU A 368 -24.51 13.33 -11.16
C GLU A 368 -23.47 13.88 -12.14
N LYS A 369 -22.93 15.08 -11.90
CA LYS A 369 -21.88 15.66 -12.75
C LYS A 369 -20.48 15.18 -12.43
N LEU A 370 -20.24 14.51 -11.30
CA LEU A 370 -18.93 13.90 -11.00
C LEU A 370 -18.84 12.48 -11.58
N ILE A 371 -19.89 11.67 -11.42
CA ILE A 371 -19.90 10.25 -11.82
C ILE A 371 -19.89 10.08 -13.35
N ILE A 372 -20.63 10.91 -14.09
CA ILE A 372 -20.68 10.83 -15.56
C ILE A 372 -19.45 11.47 -16.21
N PHE A 373 -18.78 12.39 -15.51
CA PHE A 373 -17.63 13.10 -16.06
C PHE A 373 -16.38 12.21 -16.07
N ASP A 374 -16.17 11.37 -15.04
CA ASP A 374 -14.99 10.49 -14.98
C ASP A 374 -15.04 9.32 -15.95
N ALA A 375 -16.20 8.69 -16.19
CA ALA A 375 -16.31 7.62 -17.18
C ALA A 375 -16.07 8.12 -18.62
N LYS A 376 -16.67 9.27 -18.98
CA LYS A 376 -16.43 9.90 -20.29
C LYS A 376 -15.03 10.48 -20.43
N LYS A 377 -14.41 10.90 -19.33
CA LYS A 377 -13.01 11.36 -19.27
C LYS A 377 -12.04 10.19 -19.42
N LEU A 378 -12.23 9.09 -18.70
CA LEU A 378 -11.47 7.84 -18.89
C LEU A 378 -11.56 7.36 -20.34
N GLN A 379 -12.74 7.42 -20.97
CA GLN A 379 -12.91 7.03 -22.37
C GLN A 379 -12.28 8.01 -23.37
N ARG A 380 -12.12 9.30 -23.00
CA ARG A 380 -11.36 10.29 -23.80
C ARG A 380 -9.85 10.17 -23.60
N GLU A 381 -9.40 9.91 -22.37
CA GLU A 381 -7.98 9.78 -22.01
C GLU A 381 -7.41 8.43 -22.44
N TYR A 382 -8.26 7.39 -22.57
CA TYR A 382 -7.89 6.04 -23.00
C TYR A 382 -8.82 5.54 -24.14
N PRO A 383 -8.67 6.06 -25.38
CA PRO A 383 -9.59 5.84 -26.50
C PRO A 383 -9.68 4.41 -27.06
N GLY A 384 -8.98 3.44 -26.46
CA GLY A 384 -9.09 2.00 -26.76
C GLY A 384 -9.88 1.19 -25.72
N SER A 385 -10.35 1.82 -24.64
CA SER A 385 -11.13 1.14 -23.60
C SER A 385 -12.59 0.96 -24.05
N SER A 386 -12.94 -0.23 -24.54
CA SER A 386 -14.35 -0.61 -24.60
C SER A 386 -14.81 -0.90 -23.17
N GLY A 387 -15.68 -0.05 -22.62
CA GLY A 387 -16.40 -0.37 -21.39
C GLY A 387 -17.17 -1.66 -21.61
N SER A 388 -16.60 -2.78 -21.16
CA SER A 388 -17.21 -4.09 -21.33
C SER A 388 -18.05 -4.39 -20.10
N MET A 389 -19.38 -4.31 -20.24
CA MET A 389 -20.29 -5.08 -19.37
C MET A 389 -20.25 -6.59 -19.71
N ASP A 390 -19.48 -6.96 -20.73
CA ASP A 390 -19.36 -8.30 -21.26
C ASP A 390 -18.12 -8.97 -20.62
N ASN A 391 -18.35 -9.77 -19.58
CA ASN A 391 -17.32 -10.55 -18.87
C ASN A 391 -16.69 -11.64 -19.78
N ARG A 392 -15.86 -11.23 -20.74
CA ARG A 392 -15.08 -12.14 -21.59
C ARG A 392 -13.71 -12.50 -21.01
N TRP A 393 -13.52 -12.32 -19.70
CA TRP A 393 -12.39 -12.88 -18.94
C TRP A 393 -12.55 -14.37 -18.59
N LYS A 394 -13.23 -15.15 -19.45
CA LYS A 394 -13.47 -16.60 -19.23
C LYS A 394 -12.23 -17.49 -19.40
N SER A 395 -11.04 -16.92 -19.51
CA SER A 395 -9.78 -17.69 -19.62
C SER A 395 -8.76 -17.39 -18.52
N LEU A 396 -9.18 -16.79 -17.39
CA LEU A 396 -8.29 -16.51 -16.26
C LEU A 396 -8.81 -17.04 -14.90
N PHE A 397 -9.68 -18.05 -14.92
CA PHE A 397 -10.10 -18.78 -13.73
C PHE A 397 -10.14 -20.28 -14.01
#